data_AF-E9IXV5-F1
#
_entry.id   AF-E9IXV5-F1
#
_cell.length_a   1.000
_cell.length_b   1.000
_cell.length_c   1.000
_cell.angle_alpha   90.00
_cell.angle_beta   90.00
_cell.angle_gamma   90.00
#
_symmetry.space_group_name_H-M   'P 1'
#
loop_
_entity.id
_entity.type
_entity.pdbx_description
1 polymer ?
#
loop_
_entity_poly.entity_id
_entity_poly.type
_entity_poly.pdbx_seq_one_letter_code
_entity_poly.pdbx_strand_id
1 'polypeptide(L)'
;KLRTRIHTFQKKIKRKENKLSNVRQLLKFLKSEKKHSDQLEKILLNNFSGFNLELFHNELKNIRRIKKSYSDTMKQFALTLYYYSPKAYNFVRLKLNLPHQVTLRK
;
A
#
# COMPACT_ATOMS: atom_id res chain seq x y z
N LYS A 1 31.92 -3.47 14.54
CA LYS A 1 30.78 -2.64 14.06
C LYS A 1 30.45 -2.84 12.57
N LEU A 2 31.42 -2.93 11.65
CA LEU A 2 31.14 -3.18 10.21
C LEU A 2 30.65 -4.61 9.91
N ARG A 3 31.33 -5.65 10.43
CA ARG A 3 30.97 -7.06 10.20
C ARG A 3 29.52 -7.39 10.60
N THR A 4 29.07 -6.88 11.74
CA THR A 4 27.68 -7.02 12.20
C THR A 4 26.68 -6.30 11.29
N ARG A 5 27.04 -5.12 10.75
CA ARG A 5 26.25 -4.41 9.74
C ARG A 5 26.11 -5.20 8.44
N ILE A 6 27.21 -5.76 7.94
CA ILE A 6 27.21 -6.61 6.74
C ILE A 6 26.30 -7.82 6.94
N HIS A 7 26.43 -8.53 8.06
CA HIS A 7 25.59 -9.69 8.39
C HIS A 7 24.09 -9.33 8.47
N THR A 8 23.77 -8.19 9.09
CA THR A 8 22.37 -7.72 9.16
C THR A 8 21.81 -7.34 7.80
N PHE A 9 22.61 -6.76 6.90
CA PHE A 9 22.19 -6.49 5.52
C PHE A 9 22.00 -7.77 4.72
N GLN A 10 22.92 -8.73 4.79
CA GLN A 10 22.77 -10.04 4.14
C GLN A 10 21.49 -10.76 4.61
N LYS A 11 21.20 -10.75 5.92
CA LYS A 11 19.93 -11.28 6.45
C LYS A 11 18.70 -10.55 5.91
N LYS A 12 18.74 -9.22 5.76
CA LYS A 12 17.64 -8.44 5.17
C LYS A 12 17.42 -8.81 3.70
N ILE A 13 18.50 -8.96 2.94
CA ILE A 13 18.46 -9.39 1.53
C ILE A 13 17.82 -10.77 1.42
N LYS A 14 18.35 -11.76 2.17
CA LYS A 14 17.81 -13.13 2.18
C LYS A 14 16.32 -13.19 2.55
N ARG A 15 15.87 -12.38 3.51
CA ARG A 15 14.43 -12.28 3.86
C ARG A 15 13.58 -11.73 2.72
N LYS A 16 14.08 -10.71 2.00
CA LYS A 16 13.39 -10.15 0.83
C LYS A 16 13.31 -11.17 -0.32
N GLU A 17 14.41 -11.87 -0.59
CA GLU A 17 14.48 -12.93 -1.60
C GLU A 17 13.52 -14.06 -1.28
N ASN A 18 13.47 -14.54 -0.04
CA ASN A 18 12.52 -15.56 0.39
C ASN A 18 11.07 -15.10 0.21
N LYS A 19 10.75 -13.85 0.55
CA LYS A 19 9.40 -13.30 0.33
C LYS A 19 9.05 -13.23 -1.15
N LEU A 20 10.00 -12.81 -1.99
CA LEU A 20 9.82 -12.76 -3.44
C LEU A 20 9.64 -14.17 -4.02
N SER A 21 10.40 -15.15 -3.53
CA SER A 21 10.26 -16.56 -3.90
C SER A 21 8.87 -17.08 -3.55
N ASN A 22 8.38 -16.85 -2.33
CA ASN A 22 7.04 -17.27 -1.92
C ASN A 22 5.95 -16.63 -2.77
N VAL A 23 6.05 -15.33 -3.09
CA VAL A 23 5.08 -14.66 -3.98
C VAL A 23 5.14 -15.24 -5.39
N ARG A 24 6.34 -15.49 -5.93
CA ARG A 24 6.51 -16.14 -7.24
C ARG A 24 5.96 -17.56 -7.25
N GLN A 25 6.17 -18.32 -6.17
CA GLN A 25 5.61 -19.65 -5.99
C GLN A 25 4.10 -19.62 -5.91
N LEU A 26 3.52 -18.66 -5.18
CA LEU A 26 2.08 -18.45 -5.15
C LEU A 26 1.54 -18.11 -6.54
N LEU A 27 2.18 -17.19 -7.28
CA LEU A 27 1.77 -16.85 -8.64
C LEU A 27 1.90 -18.04 -9.61
N LYS A 28 2.94 -18.87 -9.45
CA LYS A 28 3.10 -20.10 -10.23
C LYS A 28 2.04 -21.15 -9.87
N PHE A 29 1.79 -21.36 -8.58
CA PHE A 29 0.75 -22.25 -8.08
C PHE A 29 -0.61 -21.86 -8.65
N LEU A 30 -0.93 -20.57 -8.55
CA LEU A 30 -2.10 -19.98 -9.19
C LEU A 30 -2.06 -20.30 -10.68
N LYS A 31 -1.04 -19.87 -11.45
CA LYS A 31 -0.96 -20.18 -12.90
C LYS A 31 -1.07 -21.68 -13.27
N SER A 32 -0.59 -22.59 -12.43
CA SER A 32 -0.64 -24.04 -12.69
C SER A 32 -2.00 -24.67 -12.39
N GLU A 33 -2.71 -24.16 -11.39
CA GLU A 33 -4.13 -24.46 -11.24
C GLU A 33 -4.85 -23.70 -12.36
N LYS A 34 -5.31 -24.40 -13.40
CA LYS A 34 -6.10 -23.83 -14.53
C LYS A 34 -7.46 -23.21 -14.11
N LYS A 35 -7.58 -22.71 -12.88
CA LYS A 35 -8.75 -22.06 -12.26
C LYS A 35 -8.69 -20.53 -12.28
N HIS A 36 -7.67 -19.92 -12.88
CA HIS A 36 -7.65 -18.47 -13.07
C HIS A 36 -8.09 -18.15 -14.48
N SER A 37 -9.32 -17.65 -14.60
CA SER A 37 -9.72 -16.94 -15.81
C SER A 37 -8.91 -15.65 -15.92
N ASP A 38 -8.67 -15.18 -17.14
CA ASP A 38 -8.09 -13.85 -17.43
C ASP A 38 -8.82 -12.72 -16.66
N GLN A 39 -10.06 -12.98 -16.24
CA GLN A 39 -10.85 -12.13 -15.38
C GLN A 39 -10.22 -11.92 -14.00
N LEU A 40 -9.63 -12.93 -13.37
CA LEU A 40 -8.99 -12.78 -12.07
C LEU A 40 -7.73 -11.92 -12.17
N GLU A 41 -6.91 -12.14 -13.19
CA GLU A 41 -5.73 -11.31 -13.44
C GLU A 41 -6.12 -9.85 -13.69
N LYS A 42 -7.17 -9.61 -14.50
CA LYS A 42 -7.75 -8.27 -14.68
C LYS A 42 -8.27 -7.68 -13.37
N ILE A 43 -8.96 -8.45 -12.54
CA ILE A 43 -9.45 -7.97 -11.23
C ILE A 43 -8.27 -7.59 -10.33
N LEU A 44 -7.23 -8.42 -10.28
CA LEU A 44 -6.06 -8.14 -9.46
C LEU A 44 -5.30 -6.90 -9.94
N LEU A 45 -5.07 -6.78 -11.25
CA LEU A 45 -4.43 -5.60 -11.83
C LEU A 45 -5.27 -4.35 -11.62
N ASN A 46 -6.59 -4.40 -11.82
CA ASN A 46 -7.46 -3.24 -11.65
C ASN A 46 -7.56 -2.80 -10.19
N ASN A 47 -7.62 -3.74 -9.24
CA ASN A 47 -7.85 -3.43 -7.82
C ASN A 47 -6.56 -3.23 -7.01
N PHE A 48 -5.42 -3.78 -7.46
CA PHE A 48 -4.16 -3.75 -6.71
C PHE A 48 -2.99 -3.13 -7.49
N SER A 49 -3.26 -2.31 -8.50
CA SER A 49 -2.25 -1.49 -9.17
C SER A 49 -2.52 0.02 -9.02
N GLY A 50 -1.54 0.83 -9.41
CA GLY A 50 -1.63 2.28 -9.41
C GLY A 50 -2.01 2.87 -8.05
N PHE A 51 -2.98 3.79 -8.05
CA PHE A 51 -3.43 4.49 -6.85
C PHE A 51 -4.04 3.55 -5.79
N ASN A 52 -4.73 2.48 -6.21
CA ASN A 52 -5.31 1.54 -5.25
C ASN A 52 -4.22 0.86 -4.41
N LEU A 53 -3.08 0.51 -5.02
CA LEU A 53 -1.93 -0.01 -4.29
C LEU A 53 -1.34 1.02 -3.32
N GLU A 54 -1.25 2.29 -3.73
CA GLU A 54 -0.79 3.37 -2.86
C GLU A 54 -1.72 3.58 -1.67
N LEU A 55 -3.04 3.47 -1.89
CA LEU A 55 -4.05 3.53 -0.84
C LEU A 55 -3.84 2.41 0.18
N PHE A 56 -3.69 1.16 -0.27
CA PHE A 56 -3.43 0.03 0.63
C PHE A 56 -2.10 0.18 1.37
N HIS A 57 -1.05 0.66 0.71
CA HIS A 57 0.23 0.93 1.35
C HIS A 57 0.11 2.03 2.40
N ASN A 58 -0.66 3.08 2.13
CA ASN A 58 -0.94 4.14 3.08
C ASN A 58 -1.64 3.59 4.34
N GLU A 59 -2.66 2.76 4.17
CA GLU A 59 -3.36 2.12 5.28
C GLU A 59 -2.39 1.27 6.11
N LEU A 60 -1.71 0.31 5.49
CA LEU A 60 -0.74 -0.56 6.18
C LEU A 60 0.35 0.22 6.93
N LYS A 61 0.79 1.33 6.35
CA LYS A 61 1.80 2.20 6.93
C LYS A 61 1.30 2.98 8.15
N ASN A 62 0.02 3.35 8.20
CA ASN A 62 -0.52 4.28 9.19
C ASN A 62 -1.48 3.65 10.22
N ILE A 63 -1.92 2.40 10.05
CA ILE A 63 -2.86 1.70 10.97
C ILE A 63 -2.42 1.76 12.45
N ARG A 64 -1.14 1.57 12.75
CA ARG A 64 -0.63 1.53 14.15
C ARG A 64 0.24 2.72 14.52
N ARG A 65 0.20 3.81 13.75
CA ARG A 65 1.10 4.96 13.95
C ARG A 65 0.41 6.11 14.68
N ILE A 66 1.05 6.56 15.75
CA ILE A 66 0.69 7.78 16.48
C ILE A 66 0.92 9.00 15.58
N LYS A 67 2.09 9.09 14.92
CA LYS A 67 2.39 10.12 13.92
C LYS A 67 2.23 9.54 12.52
N LYS A 68 1.15 9.91 11.85
CA LYS A 68 0.84 9.46 10.49
C LYS A 68 1.65 10.24 9.46
N SER A 69 2.05 9.56 8.38
CA SER A 69 2.81 10.16 7.29
C SER A 69 2.21 9.73 5.95
N TYR A 70 2.03 10.69 5.06
CA TYR A 70 1.31 10.52 3.79
C TYR A 70 2.26 10.80 2.63
N SER A 71 2.15 10.03 1.55
CA SER A 71 2.79 10.36 0.27
C SER A 71 2.18 11.63 -0.32
N ASP A 72 2.88 12.28 -1.25
CA ASP A 72 2.34 13.47 -1.91
C ASP A 72 1.10 13.16 -2.75
N THR A 73 1.05 11.97 -3.36
CA THR A 73 -0.14 11.46 -4.05
C THR A 73 -1.35 11.35 -3.12
N MET A 74 -1.18 10.83 -1.90
CA MET A 74 -2.28 10.76 -0.91
C MET A 74 -2.67 12.12 -0.37
N LYS A 75 -1.73 13.07 -0.22
CA LYS A 75 -2.06 14.45 0.16
C LYS A 75 -2.88 15.14 -0.93
N GLN A 76 -2.47 14.98 -2.19
CA GLN A 76 -3.21 15.51 -3.34
C GLN A 76 -4.61 14.91 -3.41
N PHE A 77 -4.75 13.58 -3.30
CA PHE A 77 -6.06 12.93 -3.23
C PHE A 77 -6.93 13.49 -2.10
N ALA A 78 -6.37 13.62 -0.90
CA ALA A 78 -7.08 14.15 0.26
C ALA A 78 -7.54 15.61 0.04
N LEU A 79 -6.68 16.44 -0.54
CA LEU A 79 -6.97 17.83 -0.85
C LEU A 79 -8.06 17.94 -1.93
N THR A 80 -7.96 17.16 -3.00
CA THR A 80 -8.96 17.09 -4.07
C THR A 80 -10.32 16.64 -3.53
N LEU A 81 -10.36 15.57 -2.74
CA LEU A 81 -11.60 15.07 -2.15
C LEU A 81 -12.24 16.10 -1.20
N TYR A 82 -11.41 16.78 -0.39
CA TYR A 82 -11.88 17.83 0.51
C TYR A 82 -12.40 19.05 -0.24
N TYR A 83 -11.72 19.46 -1.33
CA TYR A 83 -12.12 20.57 -2.18
C TYR A 83 -13.51 20.34 -2.80
N TYR A 84 -13.74 19.16 -3.37
CA TYR A 84 -15.03 18.85 -4.01
C TYR A 84 -16.16 18.58 -3.00
N SER A 85 -15.87 17.92 -1.87
CA SER A 85 -16.89 17.67 -0.85
C SER A 85 -16.26 17.41 0.52
N PRO A 86 -16.26 18.42 1.42
CA PRO A 86 -15.83 18.24 2.80
C PRO A 86 -16.63 17.16 3.54
N LYS A 87 -17.92 16.99 3.18
CA LYS A 87 -18.78 15.95 3.75
C LYS A 87 -18.31 14.55 3.31
N ALA A 88 -18.03 14.36 2.03
CA ALA A 88 -17.49 13.09 1.53
C ALA A 88 -16.13 12.78 2.16
N TYR A 89 -15.26 13.79 2.28
CA TYR A 89 -13.97 13.63 2.96
C TYR A 89 -14.13 13.12 4.40
N ASN A 90 -15.03 13.74 5.17
CA ASN A 90 -15.31 13.33 6.54
C ASN A 90 -15.79 11.88 6.63
N PHE A 91 -16.69 11.48 5.74
CA PHE A 91 -17.16 10.10 5.68
C PHE A 91 -16.04 9.11 5.38
N VAL A 92 -15.23 9.38 4.34
CA VAL A 92 -14.13 8.50 3.93
C VAL A 92 -13.06 8.38 5.02
N ARG A 93 -12.78 9.48 5.74
CA ARG A 93 -11.80 9.50 6.84
C ARG A 93 -12.17 8.59 8.03
N LEU A 94 -13.44 8.19 8.15
CA LEU A 94 -13.85 7.18 9.15
C LEU A 94 -13.38 5.77 8.80
N LYS A 95 -13.13 5.51 7.50
CA LYS A 95 -12.74 4.19 6.99
C LYS A 95 -11.27 4.12 6.59
N LEU A 96 -10.70 5.25 6.16
CA LEU A 96 -9.33 5.34 5.66
C LEU A 96 -8.47 6.30 6.48
N ASN A 97 -7.19 5.98 6.59
CA ASN A 97 -6.18 6.84 7.17
C ASN A 97 -5.88 8.02 6.22
N LEU A 98 -6.62 9.11 6.37
CA LEU A 98 -6.40 10.36 5.64
C LEU A 98 -5.85 11.49 6.55
N PRO A 99 -5.20 12.52 5.99
CA PRO A 99 -4.73 13.69 6.73
C PRO A 99 -5.82 14.33 7.61
N HIS A 100 -5.41 15.12 8.60
CA HIS A 100 -6.37 15.93 9.33
C HIS A 100 -6.83 17.11 8.46
N GLN A 101 -8.09 17.53 8.55
CA GLN A 101 -8.63 18.63 7.72
C GLN A 101 -7.87 19.94 7.93
N VAL A 102 -7.43 20.20 9.15
CA VAL A 102 -6.59 21.37 9.48
C VAL A 102 -5.27 21.35 8.70
N THR A 103 -4.73 20.17 8.41
CA THR A 103 -3.50 20.01 7.61
C THR A 103 -3.74 20.27 6.12
N LEU A 104 -4.98 20.13 5.64
CA LEU A 104 -5.34 20.38 4.24
C LEU A 104 -5.59 21.86 3.93
N ARG A 105 -5.77 22.70 4.96
CA ARG A 105 -5.99 24.15 4.84
C ARG A 105 -4.70 24.97 4.92
N LYS A 106 -3.57 24.31 5.17
CA LYS A 106 -2.23 24.91 5.19
C LYS A 106 -1.55 24.65 3.86
#